data_AF-A0A1B6JGG2-F1
#
_entry.id   AF-A0A1B6JGG2-F1
#
_cell.length_a   1.000
_cell.length_b   1.000
_cell.length_c   1.000
_cell.angle_alpha   90.00
_cell.angle_beta   90.00
_cell.angle_gamma   90.00
#
_symmetry.space_group_name_H-M   'P 1'
#
loop_
_entity.id
_entity.type
_entity.pdbx_description
1 polymer ?
#
loop_
_entity_poly.entity_id
_entity_poly.type
_entity_poly.pdbx_seq_one_letter_code
_entity_poly.pdbx_strand_id
1 'polypeptide(L)'
;YDLPLWSCVNESQRKTNLSLKELSNLYNNVTLVEISKAARPLHTRHGLHLNSLGKSWLAELICDAIDDNNGETSSAPGSSPPDGVTPLAPSTCTKDTASPLKTLDPSTSTPAASSSNRMVTASPPKSLVPPTFT
;
A
#
# COMPACT_ATOMS: atom_id res chain seq x y z
N TYR A 1 -4.05 -11.51 0.98
CA TYR A 1 -4.50 -12.87 1.37
C TYR A 1 -5.32 -13.55 0.30
N ASP A 2 -6.16 -12.82 -0.46
CA ASP A 2 -7.16 -13.45 -1.32
C ASP A 2 -6.67 -13.83 -2.73
N LEU A 3 -5.47 -13.36 -3.13
CA LEU A 3 -4.87 -13.67 -4.43
C LEU A 3 -3.68 -14.63 -4.29
N PRO A 4 -3.46 -15.54 -5.25
CA PRO A 4 -2.33 -16.45 -5.24
C PRO A 4 -1.00 -15.70 -5.37
N LEU A 5 0.08 -16.28 -4.86
CA LEU A 5 1.43 -15.68 -4.88
C LEU A 5 1.92 -15.32 -6.30
N TRP A 6 1.47 -16.07 -7.30
CA TRP A 6 1.78 -15.85 -8.72
C TRP A 6 0.88 -14.83 -9.41
N SER A 7 -0.08 -14.23 -8.71
CA SER A 7 -0.89 -13.15 -9.29
C SER A 7 -0.01 -11.94 -9.61
N CYS A 8 -0.27 -11.31 -10.76
CA CYS A 8 0.44 -10.09 -11.18
C CYS A 8 0.33 -8.96 -10.15
N VAL A 9 -0.80 -8.89 -9.42
CA VAL A 9 -1.02 -7.90 -8.35
C VAL A 9 -0.05 -8.14 -7.19
N ASN A 10 0.06 -9.37 -6.68
CA ASN A 10 1.00 -9.68 -5.60
C ASN A 10 2.46 -9.53 -6.05
N GLU A 11 2.78 -9.84 -7.30
CA GLU A 11 4.09 -9.57 -7.87
C GLU A 11 4.42 -8.08 -7.87
N SER A 12 3.50 -7.24 -8.37
CA SER A 12 3.67 -5.79 -8.38
C SER A 12 3.81 -5.23 -6.96
N GLN A 13 2.98 -5.68 -6.02
CA GLN A 13 3.08 -5.27 -4.61
C GLN A 13 4.45 -5.63 -4.00
N ARG A 14 4.97 -6.84 -4.27
CA ARG A 14 6.29 -7.24 -3.80
C ARG A 14 7.40 -6.38 -4.38
N LYS A 15 7.34 -6.08 -5.68
CA LYS A 15 8.31 -5.18 -6.34
C LYS A 15 8.29 -3.80 -5.69
N THR A 16 7.10 -3.21 -5.50
CA THR A 16 6.97 -1.92 -4.82
C THR A 16 7.51 -1.95 -3.40
N ASN A 17 7.15 -2.95 -2.60
CA ASN A 17 7.63 -3.05 -1.21
C ASN A 17 9.16 -3.22 -1.14
N LEU A 18 9.76 -3.95 -2.09
CA LEU A 18 11.21 -4.07 -2.20
C LEU A 18 11.85 -2.72 -2.51
N SER A 19 11.34 -1.99 -3.51
CA SER A 19 11.86 -0.66 -3.85
C SER A 19 11.71 0.34 -2.70
N LEU A 20 10.62 0.30 -1.93
CA LEU A 20 10.46 1.15 -0.75
C LEU A 20 11.50 0.83 0.33
N LYS A 21 11.85 -0.45 0.50
CA LYS A 21 12.89 -0.88 1.44
C LYS A 21 14.29 -0.46 1.01
N GLU A 22 14.58 -0.52 -0.28
CA GLU A 22 15.84 0.01 -0.84
C GLU A 22 15.94 1.52 -0.61
N LEU A 23 14.87 2.27 -0.84
CA LEU A 23 14.83 3.71 -0.60
C LEU A 23 15.00 4.06 0.88
N SER A 24 14.35 3.35 1.80
CA SER A 24 14.53 3.61 3.24
C SER A 24 15.95 3.34 3.72
N ASN A 25 16.64 2.37 3.13
CA ASN A 25 18.05 2.10 3.46
C ASN A 25 19.00 3.17 2.91
N LEU A 26 18.60 3.88 1.85
CA LEU A 26 19.42 4.91 1.23
C LEU A 26 19.35 6.25 1.98
N TYR A 27 18.22 6.54 2.64
CA TYR A 27 17.94 7.82 3.28
C TYR A 27 17.71 7.67 4.78
N ASN A 28 18.65 8.18 5.59
CA ASN A 28 18.57 8.12 7.07
C ASN A 28 17.43 8.95 7.67
N ASN A 29 16.84 9.85 6.89
CA ASN A 29 15.71 10.69 7.31
C ASN A 29 14.34 10.07 6.94
N VAL A 30 14.31 8.81 6.51
CA VAL A 30 13.10 8.10 6.10
C VAL A 30 13.01 6.79 6.87
N THR A 31 11.93 6.62 7.63
CA THR A 31 11.63 5.37 8.34
C THR A 31 10.53 4.63 7.63
N LEU A 32 10.77 3.35 7.30
CA LEU A 32 9.79 2.50 6.63
C LEU A 32 8.94 1.75 7.65
N VAL A 33 7.63 1.96 7.62
CA VAL A 33 6.66 1.19 8.41
C VAL A 33 6.08 0.06 7.56
N GLU A 34 6.34 -1.19 7.94
CA GLU A 34 5.99 -2.37 7.14
C GLU A 34 4.57 -2.91 7.44
N ILE A 35 3.58 -2.41 6.70
CA ILE A 35 2.17 -2.81 6.84
C ILE A 35 1.90 -4.21 6.25
N SER A 36 2.74 -4.72 5.34
CA SER A 36 2.56 -6.02 4.69
C SER A 36 2.52 -7.22 5.64
N LYS A 37 3.00 -7.05 6.88
CA LYS A 37 2.96 -8.06 7.94
C LYS A 37 1.64 -8.10 8.72
N ALA A 38 0.71 -7.19 8.45
CA ALA A 38 -0.57 -7.14 9.12
C ALA A 38 -1.36 -8.45 8.94
N ALA A 39 -1.77 -9.05 10.06
CA ALA A 39 -2.53 -10.30 10.05
C ALA A 39 -3.94 -10.12 9.46
N ARG A 40 -4.55 -11.22 8.97
CA ARG A 40 -5.93 -11.18 8.42
C ARG A 40 -6.98 -10.57 9.36
N PRO A 41 -6.95 -10.80 10.70
CA PRO A 41 -7.91 -10.20 11.62
C PRO A 41 -7.87 -8.67 11.70
N LEU A 42 -6.78 -8.02 11.26
CA LEU A 42 -6.64 -6.57 11.23
C LEU A 42 -7.32 -5.93 10.00
N HIS A 43 -7.81 -6.76 9.07
CA HIS A 43 -8.46 -6.32 7.86
C HIS A 43 -9.99 -6.45 7.96
N THR A 44 -10.68 -5.68 7.14
CA THR A 44 -12.11 -5.85 6.85
C THR A 44 -12.38 -7.19 6.16
N ARG A 45 -13.66 -7.56 6.05
CA ARG A 45 -14.09 -8.82 5.40
C ARG A 45 -13.49 -9.01 4.00
N HIS A 46 -13.31 -7.93 3.25
CA HIS A 46 -12.76 -7.93 1.89
C HIS A 46 -11.23 -7.99 1.83
N GLY A 47 -10.53 -7.90 2.96
CA GLY A 47 -9.08 -8.12 3.01
C GLY A 47 -8.20 -6.97 2.55
N LEU A 48 -8.75 -5.95 1.89
CA LEU A 48 -7.99 -4.82 1.35
C LEU A 48 -7.84 -3.66 2.34
N HIS A 49 -8.91 -3.34 3.08
CA HIS A 49 -8.91 -2.23 4.02
C HIS A 49 -8.68 -2.72 5.44
N LEU A 50 -7.93 -1.96 6.24
CA LEU A 50 -7.81 -2.18 7.69
C LEU A 50 -9.14 -1.86 8.39
N ASN A 51 -9.52 -2.70 9.35
CA ASN A 51 -10.66 -2.45 10.24
C ASN A 51 -10.24 -1.50 11.38
N SER A 52 -11.11 -1.24 12.36
CA SER A 52 -10.77 -0.34 13.48
C SER A 52 -9.53 -0.80 14.24
N LEU A 53 -9.43 -2.09 14.55
CA LEU A 53 -8.27 -2.68 15.22
C LEU A 53 -6.99 -2.53 14.40
N GLY A 54 -7.05 -2.80 13.09
CA GLY A 54 -5.91 -2.63 12.20
C GLY A 54 -5.45 -1.18 12.06
N LYS A 55 -6.38 -0.21 12.12
CA LYS A 55 -6.03 1.22 12.12
C LYS A 55 -5.33 1.62 13.41
N SER A 56 -5.82 1.17 14.57
CA SER A 56 -5.17 1.41 15.86
C SER A 56 -3.77 0.80 15.90
N TRP A 57 -3.63 -0.45 15.46
CA TRP A 57 -2.33 -1.13 15.33
C TRP A 57 -1.37 -0.39 14.41
N LEU A 58 -1.85 0.13 13.27
CA LEU A 58 -1.02 0.93 12.38
C LEU A 58 -0.58 2.25 13.02
N ALA A 59 -1.46 2.89 13.78
CA ALA A 59 -1.13 4.13 14.49
C ALA A 59 -0.04 3.90 15.54
N GLU A 60 -0.13 2.82 16.32
CA GLU A 60 0.91 2.41 17.27
C GLU A 60 2.25 2.19 16.57
N LEU A 61 2.27 1.45 15.46
CA LEU A 61 3.48 1.24 14.65
C LEU A 61 4.14 2.53 14.16
N ILE A 62 3.33 3.54 13.80
CA ILE A 62 3.85 4.84 13.36
C ILE A 62 4.42 5.61 14.56
N CYS A 63 3.75 5.57 15.71
CA CYS A 63 4.27 6.17 16.94
C CYS A 63 5.60 5.55 17.35
N ASP A 64 5.69 4.22 17.40
CA ASP A 64 6.92 3.50 17.73
C ASP A 64 8.07 3.89 16.79
N ALA A 65 7.80 3.98 15.48
CA ALA A 65 8.79 4.37 14.48
C ALA A 65 9.29 5.82 14.64
N ILE A 66 8.47 6.73 15.19
CA ILE A 66 8.86 8.11 15.48
C ILE A 66 9.72 8.16 16.76
N ASP A 67 9.33 7.40 17.79
CA ASP A 67 10.04 7.37 19.06
C ASP A 67 11.44 6.76 18.91
N ASP A 68 11.58 5.69 18.12
CA ASP A 68 12.87 5.06 17.81
C ASP A 68 13.86 6.05 17.15
N ASN A 69 13.38 6.91 16.25
CA ASN A 69 14.21 7.92 15.59
C ASN A 69 14.66 9.04 16.56
N ASN A 70 13.87 9.34 17.57
CA ASN A 70 14.18 10.40 18.53
C ASN A 70 15.15 9.92 19.63
N GLY A 71 15.29 8.60 19.82
CA GLY A 71 16.22 8.01 20.79
C GLY A 71 17.71 8.25 20.47
N GLU A 72 18.07 8.48 19.20
CA GLU A 72 19.47 8.65 18.78
C GLU A 72 20.00 10.09 18.90
N THR A 73 19.20 11.06 19.36
CA THR A 73 19.63 12.47 19.52
C THR A 73 19.96 12.90 20.95
N SER A 74 20.10 11.97 21.91
CA SER A 74 20.38 12.31 23.33
C SER A 74 21.87 12.21 23.73
N SER A 75 22.82 12.42 22.83
CA SER A 75 24.24 12.55 23.20
C SER A 75 24.94 13.60 22.33
N ALA A 76 24.60 14.87 22.53
CA ALA A 76 25.48 15.97 22.17
C ALA A 76 26.30 16.40 23.41
N PRO A 77 27.63 16.20 23.44
CA PRO A 77 28.49 17.04 24.27
C PRO A 77 28.49 18.45 23.66
N GLY A 78 28.15 19.44 24.47
CA GLY A 78 28.17 20.83 24.06
C GLY A 78 29.55 21.25 23.56
N SER A 79 29.59 21.72 22.31
CA SER A 79 30.68 22.56 21.84
C SER A 79 30.09 23.76 21.11
N SER A 80 30.46 24.91 21.65
CA SER A 80 30.08 26.30 21.40
C SER A 80 29.95 26.73 19.93
N PRO A 81 29.18 27.80 19.66
CA PRO A 81 29.05 28.38 18.32
C PRO A 81 30.29 29.20 17.93
N PRO A 82 30.78 29.12 16.69
CA PRO A 82 31.53 30.20 16.09
C PRO A 82 30.56 31.16 15.37
N ASP A 83 30.48 32.39 15.90
CA ASP A 83 29.96 33.56 15.20
C ASP A 83 30.64 33.73 13.84
N GLY A 84 29.86 33.96 12.78
CA GLY A 84 30.47 34.29 11.48
C GLY A 84 29.57 34.20 10.25
N VAL A 85 28.59 35.11 10.14
CA VAL A 85 28.18 35.85 8.92
C VAL A 85 28.30 35.14 7.55
N THR A 86 27.18 34.99 6.81
CA THR A 86 26.96 35.58 5.45
C THR A 86 25.50 35.37 5.00
N PRO A 87 24.74 36.42 4.62
CA PRO A 87 23.39 36.28 4.05
C PRO A 87 23.47 35.91 2.56
N LEU A 88 22.87 34.79 2.17
CA LEU A 88 22.66 34.41 0.76
C LEU A 88 21.27 34.85 0.29
N ALA A 89 21.26 35.46 -0.89
CA ALA A 89 20.18 36.19 -1.53
C ALA A 89 18.92 35.36 -1.84
N PRO A 90 17.75 36.02 -2.03
CA PRO A 90 16.52 35.37 -2.45
C PRO A 90 16.61 34.87 -3.89
N SER A 91 16.56 33.55 -4.09
CA SER A 91 16.35 32.96 -5.41
C SER A 91 14.91 33.19 -5.88
N THR A 92 14.79 33.84 -7.02
CA THR A 92 13.55 34.11 -7.73
C THR A 92 12.89 32.80 -8.19
N CYS A 93 11.63 32.65 -7.81
CA CYS A 93 10.74 31.60 -8.30
C CYS A 93 10.38 31.90 -9.77
N THR A 94 10.97 31.14 -10.70
CA THR A 94 10.56 31.14 -12.10
C THR A 94 9.23 30.42 -12.24
N LYS A 95 8.22 31.23 -12.52
CA LYS A 95 6.93 30.85 -13.07
C LYS A 95 7.10 30.24 -14.46
N ASP A 96 6.14 29.39 -14.79
CA ASP A 96 5.70 29.02 -16.13
C ASP A 96 6.56 28.03 -16.92
N THR A 97 6.06 26.79 -17.03
CA THR A 97 5.76 26.21 -18.34
C THR A 97 4.64 25.19 -18.16
N ALA A 98 3.42 25.66 -18.41
CA ALA A 98 2.25 24.83 -18.60
C ALA A 98 2.51 23.85 -19.75
N SER A 99 2.41 22.55 -19.47
CA SER A 99 2.32 21.54 -20.53
C SER A 99 0.86 21.38 -20.97
N PRO A 100 0.61 21.22 -22.27
CA PRO A 100 -0.72 21.33 -22.87
C PRO A 100 -1.64 20.17 -22.48
N LEU A 101 -2.86 20.55 -22.10
CA LEU A 101 -4.05 19.73 -21.95
C LEU A 101 -4.26 18.90 -23.23
N LYS A 102 -4.02 17.60 -23.17
CA LYS A 102 -4.47 16.68 -24.23
C LYS A 102 -5.98 16.53 -24.08
N THR A 103 -6.71 17.23 -24.94
CA THR A 103 -8.10 16.94 -25.31
C THR A 103 -8.23 15.45 -25.61
N LEU A 104 -8.94 14.72 -24.76
CA LEU A 104 -9.40 13.36 -25.03
C LEU A 104 -10.74 13.48 -25.74
N ASP A 105 -10.76 13.08 -27.00
CA ASP A 105 -11.97 12.91 -27.80
C ASP A 105 -12.97 11.95 -27.12
N PRO A 106 -14.25 12.34 -26.96
CA PRO A 106 -15.31 11.44 -26.55
C PRO A 106 -15.89 10.77 -27.80
N SER A 107 -15.33 9.65 -28.24
CA SER A 107 -15.93 8.81 -29.27
C SER A 107 -15.30 7.42 -29.23
N THR A 108 -15.97 6.45 -28.60
CA THR A 108 -16.21 5.14 -29.21
C THR A 108 -17.25 4.39 -28.39
N SER A 109 -18.37 4.16 -29.06
CA SER A 109 -19.53 3.36 -28.75
C SER A 109 -19.28 2.11 -27.90
N THR A 110 -20.07 2.01 -26.84
CA THR A 110 -20.44 0.78 -26.13
C THR A 110 -21.34 -0.10 -27.03
N PRO A 111 -20.96 -1.33 -27.40
CA PRO A 111 -21.95 -2.33 -27.77
C PRO A 111 -22.50 -2.98 -26.49
N ALA A 112 -23.79 -2.76 -26.25
CA ALA A 112 -24.57 -3.48 -25.26
C ALA A 112 -24.67 -4.96 -25.66
N ALA A 113 -23.79 -5.80 -25.12
CA ALA A 113 -23.97 -7.25 -25.16
C ALA A 113 -24.81 -7.67 -23.94
N SER A 114 -26.13 -7.65 -24.14
CA SER A 114 -27.10 -8.34 -23.29
C SER A 114 -26.81 -9.85 -23.35
N SER A 115 -26.06 -10.36 -22.38
CA SER A 115 -25.92 -11.81 -22.18
C SER A 115 -26.91 -12.28 -21.13
N SER A 116 -28.04 -12.79 -21.64
CA SER A 116 -28.95 -13.67 -20.91
C SER A 116 -28.18 -14.88 -20.36
N ASN A 117 -27.82 -14.84 -19.09
CA ASN A 117 -27.37 -16.03 -18.39
C ASN A 117 -28.57 -16.92 -18.10
N ARG A 118 -28.70 -17.94 -18.95
CA ARG A 118 -29.63 -19.06 -18.82
C ARG A 118 -29.36 -19.79 -17.51
N MET A 119 -30.37 -19.82 -16.64
CA MET A 119 -30.38 -20.52 -15.37
C MET A 119 -30.24 -22.03 -15.64
N VAL A 120 -29.06 -22.60 -15.40
CA VAL A 120 -28.84 -24.05 -15.42
C VAL A 120 -29.21 -24.59 -14.04
N THR A 121 -30.38 -25.22 -13.93
CA THR A 121 -30.77 -25.95 -12.73
C THR A 121 -29.90 -27.20 -12.60
N ALA A 122 -29.00 -27.19 -11.63
CA ALA A 122 -28.19 -28.34 -11.28
C ALA A 122 -29.09 -29.43 -10.66
N SER A 123 -29.10 -30.62 -11.28
CA SER A 123 -29.73 -31.82 -10.74
C SER A 123 -29.06 -32.24 -9.42
N PRO A 124 -29.83 -32.75 -8.43
CA PRO A 124 -29.25 -33.25 -7.19
C PRO A 124 -28.46 -34.54 -7.42
N PRO A 125 -27.35 -34.76 -6.68
CA PRO A 125 -26.58 -35.99 -6.75
C PRO A 125 -27.39 -37.17 -6.18
N LYS A 126 -27.37 -38.29 -6.92
CA LYS A 126 -27.97 -39.57 -6.49
C LYS A 126 -27.28 -40.05 -5.22
N SER A 127 -28.08 -40.25 -4.17
CA SER A 127 -27.70 -40.90 -2.91
C SER A 127 -27.11 -42.29 -3.18
N LEU A 128 -25.81 -42.46 -2.96
CA LEU A 128 -25.18 -43.77 -2.88
C LEU A 128 -25.63 -44.45 -1.59
N VAL A 129 -26.39 -45.53 -1.71
CA VAL A 129 -26.69 -46.44 -0.60
C VAL A 129 -25.49 -47.39 -0.44
N PRO A 130 -24.92 -47.56 0.76
CA PRO A 130 -23.85 -48.54 0.98
C PRO A 130 -24.40 -49.98 0.98
N PRO A 131 -23.63 -50.96 0.50
CA PRO A 131 -24.05 -52.36 0.53
C PRO A 131 -24.00 -52.92 1.96
N THR A 132 -25.13 -53.44 2.43
CA THR A 132 -25.21 -54.25 3.65
C THR A 132 -24.66 -55.64 3.32
N PHE A 133 -23.55 -56.03 3.94
CA PHE A 133 -23.11 -57.43 3.98
C PHE A 133 -23.83 -58.12 5.15
N THR A 134 -24.63 -59.14 4.82
CA THR A 134 -25.16 -60.14 5.77
C THR A 134 -24.38 -61.43 5.63
#